data_AF-A0A530QLJ4-F1
#
_entry.id   AF-A0A530QLJ4-F1
#
_cell.length_a   1.000
_cell.length_b   1.000
_cell.length_c   1.000
_cell.angle_alpha   90.00
_cell.angle_beta   90.00
_cell.angle_gamma   90.00
#
_symmetry.space_group_name_H-M   'P 1'
#
loop_
_entity.id
_entity.type
_entity.pdbx_description
1 polymer ?
#
loop_
_entity_poly.entity_id
_entity_poly.type
_entity_poly.pdbx_seq_one_letter_code
_entity_poly.pdbx_strand_id
1 'polypeptide(L)' 'MLRCCAFIAALILVGLATLDARADRRVALVIGNSEYRDIPALKNPDKDAEDVSNTFRQAGFDVF' A
#
# COMPACT_ATOMS: atom_id res chain seq x y z
N MET A 1 22.81 -39.22 -7.95
CA MET A 1 22.55 -38.13 -8.93
C MET A 1 21.14 -37.59 -8.80
N LEU A 2 20.07 -38.39 -8.96
CA LEU A 2 18.67 -37.94 -8.87
C LEU A 2 18.30 -37.20 -7.55
N ARG A 3 18.81 -37.67 -6.40
CA ARG A 3 18.59 -37.04 -5.09
C ARG A 3 19.21 -35.65 -4.97
N CYS A 4 20.37 -35.43 -5.58
CA CYS A 4 21.02 -34.11 -5.61
C CYS A 4 20.26 -33.16 -6.53
N CYS A 5 19.78 -33.64 -7.69
CA CYS A 5 18.96 -32.84 -8.60
C CYS A 5 17.65 -32.40 -7.95
N ALA A 6 16.97 -33.29 -7.22
CA ALA A 6 15.75 -32.96 -6.48
C ALA A 6 15.99 -31.90 -5.38
N PHE A 7 17.12 -31.99 -4.68
CA PHE A 7 17.48 -31.03 -3.64
C PHE A 7 17.79 -29.64 -4.21
N ILE A 8 18.52 -29.58 -5.34
CA ILE A 8 18.78 -28.33 -6.05
C ILE A 8 17.47 -27.71 -6.57
N ALA A 9 16.58 -28.53 -7.15
CA ALA A 9 15.29 -28.06 -7.63
C ALA A 9 14.41 -27.49 -6.49
N ALA A 10 14.42 -28.15 -5.32
CA ALA A 10 13.70 -27.65 -4.15
C ALA A 10 14.25 -26.31 -3.64
N LEU A 11 15.58 -26.14 -3.61
CA LEU A 11 16.21 -24.87 -3.22
C LEU A 11 15.86 -23.72 -4.18
N ILE A 12 15.84 -24.00 -5.48
CA ILE A 12 15.44 -23.03 -6.50
C ILE A 12 13.97 -22.64 -6.33
N LEU A 13 13.09 -23.61 -6.08
CA LEU A 13 11.65 -23.36 -5.89
C LEU A 13 11.39 -22.47 -4.67
N VAL A 14 12.10 -22.70 -3.57
CA VAL A 14 12.02 -21.87 -2.36
C VAL A 14 12.52 -20.45 -2.62
N GLY A 15 13.63 -20.29 -3.36
CA GLY A 15 14.15 -18.96 -3.70
C GLY A 15 13.24 -18.14 -4.63
N LEU A 16 12.46 -18.81 -5.49
CA LEU A 16 11.47 -18.14 -6.35
C LEU A 16 10.22 -17.70 -5.56
N ALA A 17 9.87 -18.40 -4.49
CA ALA A 17 8.71 -18.08 -3.65
C ALA A 17 8.93 -16.84 -2.75
N THR A 18 10.18 -16.37 -2.61
CA THR A 18 10.53 -15.17 -1.83
C THR A 18 10.66 -13.90 -2.69
N LEU A 19 10.27 -13.95 -3.96
CA LEU A 19 10.23 -12.75 -4.79
C LEU A 19 9.17 -11.80 -4.20
N ASP A 20 9.60 -10.63 -3.75
CA ASP A 20 8.70 -9.58 -3.30
C ASP A 20 7.72 -9.24 -4.43
N ALA A 21 6.42 -9.38 -4.13
CA ALA A 21 5.37 -8.84 -4.97
C ALA A 21 5.47 -7.30 -4.94
N ARG A 22 6.29 -6.74 -5.82
CA ARG A 22 6.38 -5.28 -5.99
C ARG A 22 5.14 -4.80 -6.74
N ALA A 23 4.21 -4.18 -6.01
CA ALA A 23 3.32 -3.22 -6.63
C ALA A 23 4.20 -2.06 -7.12
N ASP A 24 4.37 -1.95 -8.43
CA ASP A 24 5.32 -1.04 -9.08
C ASP A 24 5.11 0.43 -8.64
N ARG A 25 3.86 0.80 -8.32
CA ARG A 25 3.48 2.10 -7.78
C ARG A 25 2.27 2.00 -6.85
N ARG A 26 2.39 2.53 -5.62
CA ARG A 26 1.27 2.64 -4.67
C ARG A 26 0.75 4.08 -4.70
N VAL A 27 -0.52 4.27 -5.03
CA VAL A 27 -1.14 5.59 -5.16
C VAL A 27 -2.41 5.66 -4.32
N ALA A 28 -2.64 6.78 -3.65
CA ALA A 28 -3.86 7.07 -2.89
C ALA A 28 -4.39 8.46 -3.25
N LEU A 29 -5.72 8.59 -3.35
CA LEU A 29 -6.44 9.86 -3.42
C LEU A 29 -7.26 9.99 -2.14
N VAL A 30 -7.04 11.06 -1.38
CA VAL A 30 -7.72 11.29 -0.09
C VAL A 30 -8.56 12.57 -0.19
N ILE A 31 -9.88 12.44 0.01
CA ILE A 31 -10.82 13.55 -0.09
C ILE A 31 -11.47 13.78 1.28
N GLY A 32 -11.25 14.96 1.85
CA GLY A 32 -11.97 15.46 3.04
C GLY A 32 -12.97 16.53 2.63
N ASN A 33 -14.27 16.22 2.70
CA ASN A 33 -15.33 17.19 2.39
C ASN A 33 -15.86 17.84 3.67
N SER A 34 -15.50 19.08 3.94
CA SER A 34 -15.93 19.80 5.16
C SER A 34 -16.91 20.93 4.88
N GLU A 35 -16.77 21.65 3.77
CA GLU A 35 -17.50 22.89 3.46
C GLU A 35 -18.68 22.66 2.50
N TYR A 36 -19.72 21.98 2.98
CA TYR A 36 -20.96 21.82 2.21
C TYR A 36 -21.77 23.12 2.14
N ARG A 37 -22.45 23.35 1.01
CA ARG A 37 -23.24 24.58 0.77
C ARG A 37 -24.47 24.71 1.68
N ASP A 38 -25.18 23.60 1.90
CA ASP A 38 -26.53 23.63 2.46
C ASP A 38 -26.59 23.14 3.92
N ILE A 39 -25.46 22.70 4.49
CA ILE A 39 -25.36 22.22 5.88
C ILE A 39 -24.18 22.87 6.59
N PRO A 40 -24.20 22.92 7.94
CA PRO A 40 -23.04 23.37 8.71
C PRO A 40 -21.79 22.57 8.36
N ALA A 41 -20.64 23.25 8.35
CA ALA A 41 -19.37 22.62 8.05
C ALA A 41 -19.08 21.45 8.98
N LEU A 42 -18.60 20.35 8.40
CA LEU A 42 -18.18 19.18 9.16
C LEU A 42 -16.82 19.46 9.79
N LYS A 43 -16.68 19.17 11.09
CA LYS A 43 -15.49 19.58 11.86
C LYS A 43 -14.23 18.77 11.56
N ASN A 44 -14.38 17.54 11.09
CA ASN A 44 -13.33 16.54 11.10
C ASN A 44 -12.76 16.14 9.72
N PRO A 45 -13.50 16.19 8.59
CA PRO A 45 -12.99 15.62 7.34
C PRO A 45 -11.65 16.19 6.86
N ASP A 46 -11.35 17.47 7.11
CA ASP A 46 -10.05 18.07 6.79
C ASP A 46 -8.92 17.41 7.60
N LYS A 47 -9.13 17.25 8.90
CA LYS A 47 -8.15 16.64 9.81
C LYS A 47 -8.00 15.14 9.53
N ASP A 48 -9.10 14.44 9.30
CA ASP A 48 -9.10 13.02 8.98
C ASP A 48 -8.37 12.78 7.65
N ALA A 49 -8.61 13.63 6.64
CA ALA A 49 -7.92 13.55 5.36
C ALA A 49 -6.40 13.76 5.52
N GLU A 50 -5.97 14.72 6.36
CA GLU A 50 -4.56 14.92 6.67
C GLU A 50 -3.93 13.68 7.34
N ASP A 51 -4.57 13.17 8.39
CA ASP A 51 -4.07 12.05 9.19
C ASP A 51 -3.97 10.75 8.34
N VAL A 52 -4.99 10.47 7.52
CA VAL A 52 -4.99 9.34 6.58
C VAL A 52 -3.93 9.52 5.49
N SER A 53 -3.81 10.72 4.93
CA SER A 53 -2.79 11.01 3.91
C SER A 53 -1.38 10.80 4.44
N ASN A 54 -1.11 11.23 5.68
CA ASN A 54 0.18 11.04 6.34
C ASN A 54 0.48 9.56 6.57
N THR A 55 -0.52 8.78 6.93
CA THR A 55 -0.40 7.32 7.08
C THR A 55 -0.01 6.66 5.74
N PHE A 56 -0.66 7.06 4.64
CA PHE A 56 -0.33 6.53 3.31
C PHE A 56 1.07 6.94 2.82
N ARG A 57 1.49 8.19 3.07
CA ARG A 57 2.86 8.64 2.75
C ARG A 57 3.90 7.82 3.51
N GLN A 58 3.68 7.56 4.80
CA GLN A 58 4.57 6.71 5.61
C GLN A 58 4.61 5.26 5.10
N ALA A 59 3.49 4.76 4.56
CA ALA A 59 3.43 3.46 3.89
C ALA A 59 4.04 3.46 2.47
N GLY A 60 4.58 4.60 2.00
CA GLY A 60 5.24 4.73 0.70
C GLY A 60 4.26 4.76 -0.47
N PHE A 61 3.13 5.45 -0.32
CA PHE A 61 2.21 5.82 -1.39
C PHE A 61 2.50 7.24 -1.91
N ASP A 62 2.27 7.47 -3.21
CA ASP A 62 2.05 8.80 -3.76
C ASP A 62 0.62 9.23 -3.38
N VAL A 63 0.46 10.32 -2.65
CA VAL A 63 -0.84 10.77 -2.13
C VAL A 63 -1.27 12.08 -2.76
N PHE A 64 -2.53 12.13 -3.21
CA PHE A 64 -3.20 13.28 -3.84
C PHE A 64 -4.43 13.70 -3.05
#